data_AF-A0A7T8KCC2-F1
#
_entry.id   AF-A0A7T8KCC2-F1
#
_cell.length_a   1.000
_cell.length_b   1.000
_cell.length_c   1.000
_cell.angle_alpha   90.00
_cell.angle_beta   90.00
_cell.angle_gamma   90.00
#
_symmetry.space_group_name_H-M   'P 1'
#
loop_
_entity.id
_entity.type
_entity.pdbx_description
1 polymer ?
#
loop_
_entity_poly.entity_id
_entity_poly.type
_entity_poly.pdbx_seq_one_letter_code
_entity_poly.pdbx_strand_id
1 'polypeptide(L)'
;MKFWPKTMWPPQSPDLNPLDFSFWWHVESQACRVRHSNVEDLKTSVEKKWKAMKRSYIITVCQAFRRRVEAVIEAKGGEIHK
;
A
#
# COMPACT_ATOMS: atom_id res chain seq x y z
N MET A 1 20.90 3.37 11.08
CA MET A 1 20.05 2.60 10.13
C MET A 1 20.45 3.01 8.72
N LYS A 2 20.80 2.07 7.84
CA LYS A 2 21.15 2.37 6.44
C LYS A 2 19.90 2.29 5.58
N PHE A 3 19.54 3.38 4.92
CA PHE A 3 18.46 3.41 3.94
C PHE A 3 19.00 3.02 2.56
N TRP A 4 18.13 2.52 1.69
CA TRP A 4 18.48 2.30 0.29
C TRP A 4 18.66 3.65 -0.44
N PRO A 5 19.65 3.76 -1.33
CA PRO A 5 19.76 4.92 -2.20
C PRO A 5 18.54 4.98 -3.12
N LYS A 6 18.09 6.20 -3.48
CA LYS A 6 16.92 6.40 -4.35
C LYS A 6 17.02 5.65 -5.69
N THR A 7 18.25 5.47 -6.19
CA THR A 7 18.56 4.76 -7.44
C THR A 7 18.35 3.25 -7.37
N MET A 8 18.16 2.68 -6.16
CA MET A 8 17.94 1.25 -5.99
C MET A 8 16.49 0.84 -6.24
N TRP A 9 15.52 1.75 -6.09
CA TRP A 9 14.12 1.42 -6.29
C TRP A 9 13.80 1.34 -7.78
N PRO A 10 13.27 0.21 -8.28
CA PRO A 10 12.91 0.08 -9.68
C PRO A 10 11.78 1.04 -10.06
N PRO A 11 11.83 1.67 -11.26
CA PRO A 11 10.72 2.47 -11.75
C PRO A 11 9.45 1.62 -11.92
N GLN A 12 8.27 2.25 -11.87
CA GLN A 12 6.98 1.59 -12.15
C GLN A 12 6.73 0.30 -11.34
N SER A 13 7.11 0.28 -10.06
CA SER A 13 6.98 -0.91 -9.21
C SER A 13 5.94 -0.75 -8.10
N PRO A 14 4.65 -0.55 -8.43
CA PRO A 14 3.58 -0.45 -7.43
C PRO A 14 3.45 -1.75 -6.62
N ASP A 15 3.80 -2.88 -7.24
CA ASP A 15 3.82 -4.19 -6.60
C ASP A 15 4.80 -4.32 -5.44
N LEU A 16 5.79 -3.43 -5.36
CA LEU A 16 6.78 -3.41 -4.29
C LEU A 16 6.47 -2.35 -3.24
N ASN A 17 5.59 -1.38 -3.51
CA ASN A 17 5.25 -0.33 -2.55
C ASN A 17 4.07 -0.74 -1.65
N PRO A 18 4.26 -0.91 -0.33
CA PRO A 18 3.19 -1.27 0.62
C PRO A 18 1.97 -0.33 0.59
N LEU A 19 2.20 0.95 0.29
CA LEU A 19 1.11 1.91 0.15
C LEU A 19 0.22 1.56 -1.05
N ASP A 20 0.82 1.24 -2.18
CA ASP A 20 0.11 0.96 -3.44
C ASP A 20 -0.50 -0.43 -3.44
N PHE A 21 0.28 -1.47 -3.13
CA PHE A 21 -0.24 -2.84 -3.18
C PHE A 21 -1.21 -3.17 -2.05
N SER A 22 -1.37 -2.32 -1.02
CA SER A 22 -2.25 -2.66 0.12
C SER A 22 -2.93 -1.47 0.80
N PHE A 23 -2.17 -0.51 1.32
CA PHE A 23 -2.76 0.46 2.26
C PHE A 23 -3.80 1.38 1.60
N TRP A 24 -3.54 1.88 0.39
CA TRP A 24 -4.49 2.74 -0.31
C TRP A 24 -5.78 2.01 -0.63
N TRP A 25 -5.70 0.79 -1.18
CA TRP A 25 -6.86 -0.06 -1.39
C TRP A 25 -7.65 -0.28 -0.09
N HIS A 26 -6.97 -0.61 1.01
CA HIS A 26 -7.64 -0.84 2.29
C HIS A 26 -8.39 0.40 2.77
N VAL A 27 -7.74 1.57 2.75
CA VAL A 27 -8.34 2.82 3.23
C VAL A 27 -9.49 3.25 2.32
N GLU A 28 -9.29 3.22 1.01
CA GLU A 28 -10.32 3.55 0.02
C GLU A 28 -11.56 2.64 0.19
N SER A 29 -11.36 1.33 0.29
CA SER A 29 -12.44 0.35 0.46
C SER A 29 -13.30 0.59 1.70
N GLN A 30 -12.76 1.27 2.72
CA GLN A 30 -13.46 1.57 3.97
C GLN A 30 -13.99 3.00 4.02
N ALA A 31 -13.25 3.97 3.47
CA ALA A 31 -13.59 5.38 3.49
C ALA A 31 -14.70 5.70 2.48
N CYS A 32 -14.73 4.99 1.35
CA CYS A 32 -15.65 5.18 0.24
C CYS A 32 -16.88 4.23 0.27
N ARG A 33 -17.12 3.52 1.38
CA ARG A 33 -18.33 2.66 1.53
C ARG A 33 -19.63 3.45 1.55
N VAL A 34 -19.54 4.76 1.82
CA VAL A 34 -20.66 5.69 1.86
C VAL A 34 -20.36 6.86 0.94
N ARG A 35 -21.41 7.48 0.40
CA ARG A 35 -21.29 8.72 -0.36
C ARG A 35 -21.01 9.88 0.60
N HIS A 36 -20.07 10.75 0.21
CA HIS A 36 -19.75 11.98 0.94
C HIS A 36 -20.39 13.17 0.23
N SER A 37 -20.81 14.17 1.00
CA SER A 37 -21.48 15.36 0.47
C SER A 37 -20.51 16.35 -0.15
N ASN A 38 -19.25 16.34 0.29
CA ASN A 38 -18.18 17.20 -0.19
C ASN A 38 -16.79 16.56 0.02
N VAL A 39 -15.75 17.24 -0.43
CA VAL A 39 -14.37 16.77 -0.36
C VAL A 39 -13.82 16.74 1.07
N GLU A 40 -14.26 17.65 1.94
CA GLU A 40 -13.80 17.69 3.34
C GLU A 40 -14.34 16.51 4.16
N ASP A 41 -15.59 16.11 3.92
CA ASP A 41 -16.17 14.89 4.48
C ASP A 41 -15.38 13.65 4.06
N LEU A 42 -15.02 13.56 2.77
CA LEU A 42 -14.19 12.48 2.25
C LEU A 42 -12.80 12.46 2.91
N LYS A 43 -12.11 13.60 2.99
CA LYS A 43 -10.80 13.71 3.67
C LYS A 43 -10.89 13.25 5.12
N THR A 44 -11.91 13.71 5.84
CA THR A 44 -12.17 13.30 7.23
C THR A 44 -12.39 11.79 7.34
N SER A 45 -13.15 11.20 6.42
CA SER A 45 -13.36 9.75 6.35
C SER A 45 -12.04 9.00 6.11
N VAL A 46 -11.25 9.41 5.12
CA VAL A 46 -9.94 8.82 4.79
C VAL A 46 -9.00 8.87 6.01
N GLU A 47 -8.86 10.03 6.65
CA GLU A 47 -8.03 10.17 7.85
C GLU A 47 -8.49 9.25 8.99
N LYS A 48 -9.80 9.18 9.23
CA LYS A 48 -10.37 8.33 10.27
C LYS A 48 -10.06 6.86 9.99
N LYS A 49 -10.19 6.39 8.75
CA LYS A 49 -9.89 5.01 8.36
C LYS A 49 -8.39 4.72 8.41
N TRP A 50 -7.54 5.65 8.01
CA TRP A 50 -6.09 5.55 8.16
C TRP A 50 -5.69 5.39 9.62
N LYS A 51 -6.16 6.28 10.50
CA LYS A 51 -5.86 6.24 11.95
C LYS A 51 -6.42 4.99 12.65
N ALA A 52 -7.52 4.43 12.14
CA ALA A 52 -8.13 3.20 12.66
C ALA A 52 -7.45 1.90 12.17
N MET A 53 -6.45 1.98 11.28
CA MET A 53 -5.76 0.80 10.76
C MET A 53 -5.05 0.06 11.88
N LYS A 54 -5.35 -1.24 12.02
CA LYS A 54 -4.77 -2.07 13.07
C LYS A 54 -3.27 -2.23 12.85
N ARG A 55 -2.49 -2.10 13.93
CA ARG A 55 -1.04 -2.37 13.91
C ARG A 55 -0.71 -3.75 13.33
N SER A 56 -1.51 -4.77 13.65
CA SER A 56 -1.33 -6.12 13.09
C SER A 56 -1.41 -6.13 11.56
N TYR A 57 -2.35 -5.39 10.96
CA TYR A 57 -2.48 -5.27 9.51
C TYR A 57 -1.23 -4.62 8.90
N ILE A 58 -0.73 -3.54 9.50
CA ILE A 58 0.50 -2.85 9.06
C ILE A 58 1.68 -3.83 9.06
N ILE A 59 1.86 -4.59 10.14
CA ILE A 59 2.93 -5.59 10.26
C ILE A 59 2.81 -6.66 9.16
N THR A 60 1.61 -7.21 8.95
CA THR A 60 1.37 -8.23 7.91
C THR A 60 1.69 -7.71 6.51
N VAL A 61 1.30 -6.48 6.19
CA VAL A 61 1.59 -5.86 4.89
C VAL A 61 3.09 -5.63 4.70
N CYS A 62 3.79 -5.15 5.72
CA CYS A 62 5.25 -4.99 5.65
C CYS A 62 5.98 -6.34 5.51
N GLN A 63 5.51 -7.38 6.21
CA GLN A 63 6.07 -8.74 6.08
C GLN A 63 5.87 -9.32 4.67
N ALA A 64 4.80 -8.91 3.97
CA ALA A 64 4.55 -9.32 2.59
C ALA A 64 5.53 -8.71 1.57
N PHE A 65 6.33 -7.71 1.94
CA PHE A 65 7.27 -7.06 1.01
C PHE A 65 8.29 -8.05 0.45
N ARG A 66 8.90 -8.88 1.31
CA ARG A 66 9.96 -9.81 0.90
C ARG A 66 9.49 -10.82 -0.16
N ARG A 67 8.36 -11.48 0.10
CA ARG A 67 7.77 -12.44 -0.84
C ARG A 67 7.40 -11.79 -2.19
N ARG A 68 7.02 -10.51 -2.19
CA ARG A 68 6.70 -9.76 -3.40
C ARG A 68 7.95 -9.44 -4.21
N VAL A 69 9.06 -9.09 -3.55
CA VAL A 69 10.37 -8.95 -4.21
C VAL A 69 10.79 -10.27 -4.85
N GLU A 70 10.66 -11.38 -4.13
CA GLU A 70 11.00 -12.72 -4.64
C GLU A 70 10.15 -13.08 -5.88
N ALA A 71 8.84 -12.80 -5.86
CA ALA A 71 7.96 -13.01 -7.00
C ALA A 71 8.29 -12.11 -8.20
N VAL A 72 8.66 -10.84 -7.99
CA VAL A 72 9.11 -9.95 -9.08
C VAL A 72 10.41 -10.46 -9.70
N ILE A 73 11.34 -11.00 -8.89
CA ILE A 73 12.57 -11.63 -9.40
C ILE A 73 12.24 -12.85 -10.25
N GLU A 74 11.32 -13.71 -9.80
CA GLU A 74 10.85 -14.87 -10.57
C GLU A 74 10.18 -14.46 -11.89
N ALA A 75 9.40 -13.38 -11.87
CA ALA A 75 8.81 -12.75 -13.05
C ALA A 75 9.81 -11.98 -13.92
N LYS A 76 11.12 -12.05 -13.61
CA LYS A 76 12.21 -11.35 -14.32
C LYS A 76 11.98 -9.84 -14.42
N GLY A 77 11.45 -9.24 -13.36
CA GLY A 77 11.12 -7.82 -13.29
C GLY A 77 9.72 -7.46 -13.81
N GLY A 78 8.92 -8.45 -14.21
CA GLY A 78 7.51 -8.26 -14.59
C GLY A 78 6.60 -7.95 -13.40
N GLU A 79 5.38 -7.52 -13.72
CA GLU A 79 4.30 -7.31 -12.75
C GLU A 79 3.89 -8.63 -12.08
N ILE A 80 3.43 -8.54 -10.83
CA ILE A 80 2.93 -9.69 -10.08
C ILE A 80 1.47 -9.48 -9.70
N HIS A 81 0.61 -10.41 -10.12
CA HIS A 81 -0.79 -10.34 -9.76
C HIS A 81 -1.02 -10.85 -8.33
N LYS A 82 -2.03 -10.28 -7.67
CA LYS A 82 -2.51 -10.74 -6.36
C LYS A 82 -3.29 -12.05 -6.46
#